data_AF-A0A486EPQ9-F1
#
_entry.id   AF-A0A486EPQ9-F1
#
_cell.length_a   1.000
_cell.length_b   1.000
_cell.length_c   1.000
_cell.angle_alpha   90.00
_cell.angle_beta   90.00
_cell.angle_gamma   90.00
#
_symmetry.space_group_name_H-M   'P 1'
#
loop_
_entity.id
_entity.type
_entity.pdbx_description
1 polymer ?
#
loop_
_entity_poly.entity_id
_entity_poly.type
_entity_poly.pdbx_seq_one_letter_code
_entity_poly.pdbx_strand_id
1 'polypeptide(L)'
;MKHEGIYLAFVNDLEKKMKEVTLTLEDESKSDWLFPNPMPFGLEPVMTQPWVRARFGLPMIYVDAKVVMTLYRGVKEFYPLLAPDQNIVASFSYNKDFFVESVTFYPLERAKEIQVALEKKRLGRK
;
A
#
# COMPACT_ATOMS: atom_id res chain seq x y z
N MET A 1 -25.04 2.19 -4.86
CA MET A 1 -24.14 1.67 -5.91
C MET A 1 -22.81 1.31 -5.27
N LYS A 2 -22.19 0.22 -5.72
CA LYS A 2 -21.35 -0.73 -4.94
C LYS A 2 -20.23 -0.11 -4.07
N HIS A 3 -20.18 -0.57 -2.82
CA HIS A 3 -19.15 -0.30 -1.81
C HIS A 3 -17.82 -1.03 -2.11
N GLU A 4 -17.30 -0.88 -3.34
CA GLU A 4 -16.11 -1.58 -3.80
C GLU A 4 -14.86 -0.72 -3.53
N GLY A 5 -14.42 -0.74 -2.27
CA GLY A 5 -13.12 -0.16 -1.85
C GLY A 5 -12.11 -1.21 -1.39
N ILE A 6 -12.43 -2.50 -1.54
CA ILE A 6 -11.59 -3.61 -1.08
C ILE A 6 -11.31 -4.55 -2.24
N TYR A 7 -10.02 -4.79 -2.48
CA TYR A 7 -9.52 -5.79 -3.42
C TYR A 7 -8.80 -6.90 -2.66
N LEU A 8 -9.14 -8.15 -2.96
CA LEU A 8 -8.53 -9.34 -2.37
C LEU A 8 -7.81 -10.12 -3.47
N ALA A 9 -6.54 -10.44 -3.27
CA ALA A 9 -5.80 -11.32 -4.14
C ALA A 9 -5.36 -12.58 -3.40
N PHE A 10 -5.41 -13.70 -4.13
CA PHE A 10 -5.00 -15.00 -3.65
C PHE A 10 -3.96 -15.59 -4.61
N VAL A 11 -3.05 -16.40 -4.07
CA VAL A 11 -2.19 -17.24 -4.88
C VAL A 11 -3.05 -18.27 -5.60
N ASN A 12 -2.82 -18.48 -6.89
CA ASN A 12 -3.52 -19.50 -7.65
C ASN A 12 -2.91 -20.90 -7.42
N ASP A 13 -2.84 -21.32 -6.17
CA ASP A 13 -2.44 -22.67 -5.76
C ASP A 13 -3.67 -23.47 -5.27
N LEU A 14 -3.46 -24.68 -4.76
CA LEU A 14 -4.53 -25.53 -4.23
C LEU A 14 -5.16 -24.91 -2.96
N GLU A 15 -4.34 -24.29 -2.13
CA GLU A 15 -4.73 -23.75 -0.81
C GLU A 15 -5.35 -22.34 -0.88
N LYS A 16 -5.26 -21.67 -2.03
CA LYS A 16 -5.71 -20.29 -2.27
C LYS A 16 -5.23 -19.34 -1.18
N LYS A 17 -3.93 -19.35 -0.91
CA LYS A 17 -3.33 -18.50 0.14
C LYS A 17 -3.57 -17.02 -0.14
N MET A 18 -3.94 -16.27 0.90
CA MET A 18 -4.09 -14.81 0.79
C MET A 18 -2.74 -14.19 0.43
N LYS A 19 -2.73 -13.41 -0.66
CA LYS A 19 -1.53 -12.76 -1.19
C LYS A 19 -1.45 -11.31 -0.75
N GLU A 20 -2.54 -10.58 -0.87
CA GLU A 20 -2.65 -9.17 -0.48
C GLU A 20 -4.12 -8.76 -0.30
N VAL A 21 -4.32 -7.73 0.51
CA VAL A 21 -5.59 -7.02 0.66
C VAL A 21 -5.35 -5.55 0.40
N THR A 22 -6.04 -4.95 -0.57
CA THR A 22 -5.91 -3.52 -0.88
C THR A 22 -7.19 -2.79 -0.52
N LEU A 23 -7.05 -1.72 0.25
CA LEU A 23 -8.07 -0.72 0.49
C LEU A 23 -7.81 0.47 -0.43
N THR A 24 -8.78 0.83 -1.26
CA THR A 24 -8.79 2.11 -1.97
C THR A 24 -9.35 3.16 -1.00
N LEU A 25 -8.68 4.30 -0.82
CA LEU A 25 -9.10 5.40 0.05
C LEU A 25 -9.50 6.65 -0.72
N GLU A 26 -8.95 6.83 -1.92
CA GLU A 26 -9.33 7.88 -2.87
C GLU A 26 -9.64 7.23 -4.24
N ASP A 27 -10.68 7.71 -4.90
CA ASP A 27 -11.00 7.35 -6.29
C ASP A 27 -10.71 8.58 -7.15
N GLU A 28 -9.71 8.51 -8.05
CA GLU A 28 -9.35 9.62 -8.95
C GLU A 28 -10.56 10.14 -9.76
N SER A 29 -11.61 9.33 -9.95
CA SER A 29 -12.83 9.73 -10.65
C SER A 29 -13.89 10.40 -9.76
N LYS A 30 -13.72 10.41 -8.43
CA LYS A 30 -14.67 10.95 -7.45
C LYS A 30 -13.94 11.63 -6.28
N SER A 31 -13.86 12.96 -6.31
CA SER A 31 -13.19 13.78 -5.28
C SER A 31 -13.76 13.63 -3.86
N ASP A 32 -15.04 13.29 -3.73
CA ASP A 32 -15.74 13.27 -2.44
C ASP A 32 -15.91 11.84 -1.89
N TRP A 33 -15.19 10.87 -2.47
CA TRP A 33 -15.29 9.48 -2.05
C TRP A 33 -14.44 9.22 -0.81
N LEU A 34 -15.08 8.67 0.23
CA LEU A 34 -14.42 8.22 1.43
C LEU A 34 -14.63 6.71 1.56
N PHE A 35 -13.57 6.00 1.98
CA PHE A 35 -13.68 4.59 2.31
C PHE A 35 -14.78 4.38 3.37
N PRO A 36 -15.83 3.57 3.08
CA PRO A 36 -17.06 3.58 3.87
C PRO A 36 -17.01 2.74 5.14
N ASN A 37 -15.93 1.98 5.37
CA ASN A 37 -15.81 1.07 6.51
C ASN A 37 -14.84 1.60 7.56
N PRO A 38 -14.98 1.19 8.83
CA PRO A 38 -13.99 1.49 9.85
C PRO A 38 -12.59 1.04 9.42
N MET A 39 -11.61 1.90 9.66
CA MET A 39 -10.23 1.65 9.27
C MET A 39 -9.58 0.62 10.21
N PRO A 40 -8.90 -0.41 9.68
CA PRO A 40 -8.22 -1.40 10.50
C PRO A 40 -6.91 -0.83 11.06
N PHE A 41 -6.35 -1.49 12.08
CA PHE A 41 -5.00 -1.21 12.62
C PHE A 41 -4.79 0.24 13.14
N GLY A 42 -5.89 0.93 13.46
CA GLY A 42 -5.86 2.32 13.91
C GLY A 42 -5.40 3.31 12.82
N LEU A 43 -5.57 2.95 11.55
CA LEU A 43 -5.42 3.88 10.44
C LEU A 43 -6.56 4.91 10.44
N GLU A 44 -6.32 6.06 9.80
CA GLU A 44 -7.35 7.09 9.62
C GLU A 44 -7.94 7.02 8.20
N PRO A 45 -9.20 7.42 7.99
CA PRO A 45 -9.82 7.41 6.66
C PRO A 45 -9.11 8.33 5.65
N VAL A 46 -8.50 9.41 6.14
CA VAL A 46 -7.72 10.36 5.34
C VAL A 46 -6.36 10.51 6.01
N MET A 47 -5.30 10.16 5.28
CA MET A 47 -3.93 10.16 5.81
C MET A 47 -3.01 10.87 4.82
N THR A 48 -2.04 11.61 5.36
CA THR A 48 -0.96 12.22 4.58
C THR A 48 0.35 11.47 4.83
N GLN A 49 1.32 11.59 3.92
CA GLN A 49 2.65 11.00 4.14
C GLN A 49 3.31 11.42 5.48
N PRO A 50 3.25 12.70 5.90
CA PRO A 50 3.74 13.09 7.23
C PRO A 50 3.03 12.36 8.38
N TRP A 51 1.71 12.18 8.32
CA TRP A 51 0.97 11.43 9.34
C TRP A 51 1.44 9.96 9.40
N VAL A 52 1.60 9.31 8.24
CA VAL A 52 2.07 7.92 8.16
C VAL A 52 3.47 7.79 8.76
N ARG A 53 4.40 8.67 8.37
CA ARG A 53 5.77 8.66 8.90
C ARG A 53 5.85 9.01 10.38
N ALA A 54 5.00 9.90 10.88
CA ALA A 54 4.92 10.20 12.30
C ALA A 54 4.46 8.98 13.12
N ARG A 55 3.57 8.15 12.56
CA ARG A 55 3.03 6.96 13.22
C ARG A 55 3.93 5.74 13.12
N PHE A 56 4.51 5.48 11.94
CA PHE A 56 5.25 4.25 11.64
C PHE A 56 6.77 4.44 11.55
N GLY A 57 7.27 5.68 11.56
CA GLY A 57 8.70 5.99 11.42
C GLY A 57 9.17 6.03 9.97
N LEU A 58 10.33 5.43 9.69
CA LEU A 58 10.89 5.36 8.34
C LEU A 58 10.46 4.06 7.62
N PRO A 59 10.19 4.11 6.31
CA PRO A 59 9.73 2.96 5.57
C PRO A 59 10.84 1.93 5.39
N MET A 60 10.50 0.64 5.45
CA MET A 60 11.44 -0.44 5.11
C MET A 60 11.66 -0.56 3.60
N ILE A 61 10.67 -0.17 2.79
CA ILE A 61 10.78 -0.09 1.33
C ILE A 61 10.23 1.26 0.89
N TYR A 62 11.02 1.96 0.10
CA TYR A 62 10.64 3.21 -0.56
C TYR A 62 10.73 3.05 -2.07
N VAL A 63 9.65 3.40 -2.76
CA VAL A 63 9.53 3.37 -4.22
C VAL A 63 9.19 4.78 -4.70
N ASP A 64 10.07 5.36 -5.51
CA ASP A 64 9.86 6.66 -6.14
C ASP A 64 8.62 6.68 -7.02
N ALA A 65 7.98 7.84 -7.08
CA ALA A 65 6.93 8.09 -8.05
C ALA A 65 7.46 7.87 -9.48
N LYS A 66 6.62 7.34 -10.35
CA LYS A 66 6.96 7.09 -11.75
C LYS A 66 5.77 7.40 -12.65
N VAL A 67 6.04 8.15 -13.71
CA VAL A 67 5.10 8.28 -14.83
C VAL A 67 5.33 7.12 -15.81
N VAL A 68 4.27 6.38 -16.11
CA VAL A 68 4.29 5.31 -17.12
C VAL A 68 3.29 5.69 -18.21
N MET A 69 3.81 6.04 -19.38
CA MET A 69 3.03 6.65 -20.46
C MET A 69 2.34 7.94 -19.96
N THR A 70 1.02 7.93 -19.78
CA THR A 70 0.23 9.05 -19.26
C THR A 70 -0.21 8.87 -17.80
N LEU A 71 0.01 7.69 -17.21
CA LEU A 71 -0.44 7.38 -15.86
C LEU A 71 0.63 7.74 -14.83
N TYR A 72 0.27 8.61 -13.89
CA TYR A 72 1.09 8.89 -12.72
C TYR A 72 0.94 7.76 -11.71
N ARG A 73 2.05 7.18 -11.26
CA ARG A 73 2.09 6.32 -10.09
C ARG A 73 2.87 7.06 -9.02
N GLY A 74 2.20 7.44 -7.93
CA GLY A 74 2.88 8.15 -6.87
C GLY A 74 3.83 7.27 -6.07
N VAL A 75 4.39 7.88 -5.03
CA VAL A 75 5.32 7.21 -4.12
C VAL A 75 4.63 6.01 -3.47
N LYS A 76 5.40 4.95 -3.21
CA LYS A 76 4.96 3.87 -2.30
C LYS A 76 5.92 3.69 -1.15
N GLU A 77 5.36 3.51 0.03
CA GLU A 77 6.11 3.28 1.27
C GLU A 77 5.55 2.07 2.01
N PHE A 78 6.45 1.23 2.48
CA PHE A 78 6.10 -0.01 3.18
C PHE A 78 6.54 0.06 4.63
N TYR A 79 5.64 -0.29 5.54
CA TYR A 79 5.90 -0.32 6.98
C TYR A 79 5.36 -1.62 7.58
N PRO A 80 6.11 -2.31 8.45
CA PRO A 80 5.49 -3.32 9.31
C PRO A 80 4.44 -2.64 10.19
N LEU A 81 3.32 -3.32 10.43
CA LEU A 81 2.34 -2.83 11.39
C LEU A 81 2.91 -2.81 12.81
N LEU A 82 2.30 -2.01 13.67
CA LEU A 82 2.65 -1.94 15.09
C LEU A 82 2.24 -3.24 15.80
N ALA A 83 2.81 -3.50 16.98
CA ALA A 83 2.44 -4.65 17.79
C ALA A 83 0.92 -4.65 18.08
N PRO A 84 0.24 -5.81 18.00
CA PRO A 84 0.78 -7.17 17.86
C PRO A 84 0.94 -7.68 16.40
N ASP A 85 0.57 -6.89 15.39
CA ASP A 85 0.36 -7.35 14.01
C ASP A 85 1.63 -7.28 13.12
N GLN A 86 2.81 -7.40 13.71
CA GLN A 86 4.11 -7.16 13.03
C GLN A 86 4.43 -8.16 11.90
N ASN A 87 3.63 -9.22 11.76
CA ASN A 87 3.68 -10.15 10.64
C ASN A 87 2.99 -9.62 9.37
N ILE A 88 2.35 -8.45 9.44
CA ILE A 88 1.72 -7.76 8.32
C ILE A 88 2.49 -6.48 8.00
N VAL A 89 2.66 -6.21 6.71
CA VAL A 89 3.27 -4.99 6.19
C VAL A 89 2.23 -4.21 5.40
N ALA A 90 2.03 -2.94 5.75
CA ALA A 90 1.19 -2.01 5.02
C ALA A 90 2.03 -1.23 3.99
N SER A 91 1.60 -1.27 2.74
CA SER A 91 2.09 -0.46 1.64
C SER A 91 1.14 0.70 1.40
N PHE A 92 1.58 1.92 1.67
CA PHE A 92 0.84 3.14 1.38
C PHE A 92 1.23 3.62 -0.01
N SER A 93 0.25 3.77 -0.90
CA SER A 93 0.43 4.44 -2.19
C SER A 93 -0.11 5.85 -2.09
N TYR A 94 0.68 6.83 -2.50
CA TYR A 94 0.32 8.24 -2.40
C TYR A 94 -0.13 8.81 -3.74
N ASN A 95 -1.07 9.75 -3.71
CA ASN A 95 -1.40 10.59 -4.85
C ASN A 95 -0.34 11.68 -5.06
N LYS A 96 -0.58 12.63 -5.99
CA LYS A 96 0.35 13.72 -6.32
C LYS A 96 0.54 14.73 -5.17
N ASP A 97 -0.44 14.83 -4.29
CA ASP A 97 -0.49 15.75 -3.16
C ASP A 97 -0.05 15.08 -1.84
N PHE A 98 0.52 13.88 -1.93
CA PHE A 98 0.97 13.07 -0.79
C PHE A 98 -0.12 12.64 0.20
N PHE A 99 -1.38 12.59 -0.25
CA PHE A 99 -2.44 11.86 0.43
C PHE A 99 -2.36 10.38 0.10
N VAL A 100 -2.72 9.54 1.04
CA VAL A 100 -2.80 8.09 0.84
C VAL A 100 -4.02 7.79 -0.03
N GLU A 101 -3.76 7.35 -1.27
CA GLU A 101 -4.78 6.94 -2.23
C GLU A 101 -5.22 5.49 -1.96
N SER A 102 -4.28 4.63 -1.56
CA SER A 102 -4.58 3.23 -1.24
C SER A 102 -3.59 2.62 -0.24
N VAL A 103 -4.07 1.63 0.50
CA VAL A 103 -3.27 0.84 1.45
C VAL A 103 -3.36 -0.62 1.08
N THR A 104 -2.22 -1.25 0.81
CA THR A 104 -2.13 -2.69 0.55
C THR A 104 -1.44 -3.42 1.68
N PHE A 105 -2.11 -4.41 2.27
CA PHE A 105 -1.57 -5.27 3.31
C PHE A 105 -0.97 -6.53 2.70
N TYR A 106 0.27 -6.82 3.09
CA TYR A 106 1.05 -7.98 2.70
C TYR A 106 1.42 -8.81 3.92
N PRO A 107 1.49 -10.15 3.81
CA PRO A 107 2.31 -10.93 4.73
C PRO A 107 3.77 -10.43 4.71
N LEU A 108 4.44 -10.43 5.86
CA LEU A 108 5.82 -9.96 5.99
C LEU A 108 6.78 -10.65 5.01
N GLU A 109 6.62 -11.95 4.81
CA GLU A 109 7.41 -12.73 3.85
C GLU A 109 7.26 -12.19 2.42
N ARG A 110 6.03 -11.87 2.02
CA ARG A 110 5.74 -11.32 0.70
C ARG A 110 6.36 -9.93 0.52
N ALA A 111 6.34 -9.10 1.56
CA ALA A 111 7.00 -7.79 1.52
C ALA A 111 8.53 -7.91 1.34
N LYS A 112 9.16 -8.89 2.01
CA LYS A 112 10.59 -9.18 1.83
C LYS A 112 10.92 -9.63 0.41
N GLU A 113 10.08 -10.47 -0.21
CA GLU A 113 10.24 -10.84 -1.63
C GLU A 113 10.20 -9.62 -2.56
N ILE A 114 9.26 -8.70 -2.30
CA ILE A 114 9.13 -7.45 -3.06
C ILE A 114 10.40 -6.61 -2.91
N GLN A 115 10.94 -6.47 -1.69
CA GLN A 115 12.18 -5.76 -1.43
C GLN A 115 13.35 -6.32 -2.25
N VAL A 116 13.56 -7.64 -2.19
CA VAL A 116 14.63 -8.32 -2.93
C VAL A 116 14.47 -8.14 -4.44
N ALA A 117 13.24 -8.23 -4.97
CA ALA A 117 12.98 -8.02 -6.38
C ALA A 117 13.27 -6.58 -6.83
N LEU A 118 12.96 -5.59 -6.00
CA LEU A 118 13.27 -4.18 -6.26
C LEU A 118 14.78 -3.91 -6.24
N GLU A 119 15.52 -4.49 -5.29
CA GLU A 119 16.98 -4.37 -5.20
C GLU A 119 17.67 -4.98 -6.43
N LYS A 120 17.28 -6.19 -6.84
CA LYS A 120 17.79 -6.82 -8.08
C LYS A 120 17.57 -5.95 -9.31
N LYS A 121 16.39 -5.33 -9.42
CA LYS A 121 16.06 -4.42 -10.53
C LYS A 121 16.87 -3.13 -10.51
N ARG A 122 17.25 -2.63 -9.33
CA ARG A 122 18.13 -1.46 -9.19
C ARG A 122 19.56 -1.79 -9.63
N LEU A 123 20.06 -2.98 -9.28
CA LEU A 123 21.41 -3.44 -9.61
C LEU A 123 21.57 -3.78 -11.10
N GLY A 124 20.59 -4.43 -11.73
CA GLY A 124 20.64 -4.78 -13.16
C GLY A 124 20.37 -3.62 -14.14
N ARG A 125 20.23 -2.38 -13.63
CA ARG A 125 20.10 -1.16 -14.43
C ARG A 125 21.39 -0.34 -14.51
N LYS A 126 22.46 -0.79 -13.85
CA LYS A 126 23.84 -0.33 -14.11
C LYS A 126 24.41 -1.13 -15.26
#